data_AF-A0A3M6TJQ6-F1
#
_entry.id   AF-A0A3M6TJQ6-F1
#
_cell.length_a   1.000
_cell.length_b   1.000
_cell.length_c   1.000
_cell.angle_alpha   90.00
_cell.angle_beta   90.00
_cell.angle_gamma   90.00
#
_symmetry.space_group_name_H-M   'P 1'
#
loop_
_entity.id
_entity.type
_entity.pdbx_description
1 polymer ?
#
loop_
_entity_poly.entity_id
_entity_poly.type
_entity_poly.pdbx_seq_one_letter_code
_entity_poly.pdbx_strand_id
1 'polypeptide(L)'
;MVWTEEKDVKLLRAVAAEGVFINSRAGSRERGALWQVVASSLMAEGMPVISRSVRDRFNILAKKWRVKVRQEERESGGGDKEMSEAEKLVEELVELEMESEKTKEQKDEAKKLVEGEKKKAIEMRERAMERFSQTKKRREETEKDEGKKEKKRRRSGEAIEWLREKGENMREMKEQELQERREEREAQRAQTEQFMAQMQAQNEQMKLFQQQLLQQMQQQQQQHSEQQQQFAMMQHQMMQVLTHQTHAFQQQLKRVLGFGFDTHQH
;
A
#
# COMPACT_ATOMS: atom_id res chain seq x y z
N MET A 1 38.72 5.40 2.94
CA MET A 1 38.00 5.59 1.66
C MET A 1 37.45 7.00 1.59
N VAL A 2 37.51 7.65 0.43
CA VAL A 2 36.89 8.97 0.18
C VAL A 2 35.50 8.77 -0.42
N TRP A 3 34.49 9.39 0.19
CA TRP A 3 33.11 9.40 -0.29
C TRP A 3 32.91 10.51 -1.32
N THR A 4 32.28 10.15 -2.43
CA THR A 4 31.89 11.06 -3.52
C THR A 4 30.39 10.89 -3.76
N GLU A 5 29.77 11.82 -4.48
CA GLU A 5 28.33 11.75 -4.77
C GLU A 5 27.96 10.45 -5.50
N GLU A 6 28.76 10.02 -6.48
CA GLU A 6 28.55 8.74 -7.18
C GLU A 6 28.58 7.53 -6.22
N LYS A 7 29.46 7.56 -5.21
CA LYS A 7 29.53 6.50 -4.18
C LYS A 7 28.38 6.59 -3.19
N ASP A 8 27.91 7.80 -2.92
CA ASP A 8 26.71 8.02 -2.10
C ASP A 8 25.48 7.43 -2.81
N VAL A 9 25.32 7.64 -4.12
CA VAL A 9 24.26 7.01 -4.91
C VAL A 9 24.33 5.48 -4.83
N LYS A 10 25.51 4.89 -5.04
CA LYS A 10 25.70 3.42 -4.92
C LYS A 10 25.34 2.91 -3.52
N LEU A 11 25.78 3.62 -2.48
CA LEU A 11 25.42 3.34 -1.09
C LEU A 11 23.91 3.37 -0.88
N LEU A 12 23.23 4.44 -1.30
CA LEU A 12 21.81 4.63 -1.06
C LEU A 12 20.97 3.59 -1.81
N ARG A 13 21.32 3.30 -3.07
CA ARG A 13 20.69 2.21 -3.85
C ARG A 13 20.87 0.86 -3.17
N ALA A 14 22.05 0.55 -2.63
CA ALA A 14 22.29 -0.70 -1.91
C ALA A 14 21.48 -0.77 -0.60
N VAL A 15 21.36 0.33 0.15
CA VAL A 15 20.52 0.42 1.36
C VAL A 15 19.05 0.20 1.04
N ALA A 16 18.56 0.76 -0.07
CA ALA A 16 17.20 0.55 -0.56
C ALA A 16 16.96 -0.90 -0.99
N ALA A 17 17.88 -1.47 -1.78
CA ALA A 17 17.79 -2.85 -2.29
C ALA A 17 17.76 -3.90 -1.16
N GLU A 18 18.59 -3.74 -0.13
CA GLU A 18 18.59 -4.62 1.04
C GLU A 18 17.38 -4.36 1.98
N GLY A 19 16.64 -3.28 1.73
CA GLY A 19 15.47 -2.89 2.51
C GLY A 19 15.81 -2.69 3.98
N VAL A 20 16.93 -2.02 4.29
CA VAL A 20 17.45 -1.92 5.66
C VAL A 20 16.39 -1.42 6.65
N PHE A 21 15.58 -0.43 6.26
CA PHE A 21 14.54 0.14 7.14
C PHE A 21 13.22 -0.64 7.09
N ILE A 22 12.89 -1.23 5.95
CA ILE A 22 11.66 -2.02 5.74
C ILE A 22 11.76 -3.35 6.49
N ASN A 23 12.86 -4.07 6.29
CA ASN A 23 13.05 -5.46 6.71
C ASN A 23 13.58 -5.62 8.14
N SER A 24 13.86 -4.51 8.86
CA SER A 24 14.44 -4.61 10.20
C SER A 24 13.91 -3.58 11.19
N ARG A 25 14.02 -3.88 12.49
CA ARG A 25 13.67 -2.95 13.59
C ARG A 25 14.88 -2.10 13.97
N ALA A 26 14.63 -0.83 14.33
CA ALA A 26 15.64 0.04 14.92
C ALA A 26 16.36 -0.62 16.10
N GLY A 27 17.69 -0.58 16.08
CA GLY A 27 18.55 -1.21 17.09
C GLY A 27 18.57 -2.75 17.08
N SER A 28 17.88 -3.44 16.17
CA SER A 28 17.90 -4.90 16.14
C SER A 28 19.21 -5.46 15.58
N ARG A 29 19.51 -6.70 15.99
CA ARG A 29 20.65 -7.44 15.44
C ARG A 29 20.48 -7.70 13.94
N GLU A 30 19.25 -7.88 13.46
CA GLU A 30 18.98 -8.02 12.02
C GLU A 30 19.30 -6.74 11.26
N ARG A 31 18.97 -5.55 11.79
CA ARG A 31 19.36 -4.27 11.17
C ARG A 31 20.87 -4.20 11.05
N GLY A 32 21.58 -4.60 12.11
CA GLY A 32 23.04 -4.74 12.10
C GLY A 32 23.56 -5.67 10.99
N ALA A 33 22.90 -6.80 10.77
CA ALA A 33 23.25 -7.75 9.73
C ALA A 33 23.00 -7.20 8.31
N LEU A 34 21.88 -6.51 8.07
CA LEU A 34 21.62 -5.87 6.77
C LEU A 34 22.68 -4.80 6.45
N TRP A 35 23.12 -4.03 7.44
CA TRP A 35 24.25 -3.10 7.25
C TRP A 35 25.57 -3.82 6.91
N GLN A 36 25.75 -5.09 7.30
CA GLN A 36 26.91 -5.89 6.89
C GLN A 36 26.76 -6.37 5.45
N VAL A 37 25.54 -6.75 5.05
CA VAL A 37 25.25 -7.14 3.65
C VAL A 37 25.48 -5.98 2.71
N VAL A 38 24.96 -4.78 3.03
CA VAL A 38 25.22 -3.55 2.26
C VAL A 38 26.73 -3.31 2.10
N ALA A 39 27.50 -3.38 3.20
CA ALA A 39 28.95 -3.20 3.12
C ALA A 39 29.64 -4.27 2.28
N SER A 40 29.17 -5.52 2.33
CA SER A 40 29.70 -6.63 1.54
C SER A 40 29.43 -6.42 0.05
N SER A 41 28.24 -5.93 -0.31
CA SER A 41 27.86 -5.57 -1.68
C SER A 41 28.76 -4.46 -2.23
N LEU A 42 28.94 -3.37 -1.47
CA LEU A 42 29.82 -2.26 -1.85
C LEU A 42 31.29 -2.70 -1.95
N MET A 43 31.75 -3.61 -1.08
CA MET A 43 33.09 -4.21 -1.20
C MET A 43 33.25 -5.04 -2.48
N ALA A 44 32.22 -5.78 -2.89
CA ALA A 44 32.25 -6.53 -4.15
C ALA A 44 32.32 -5.60 -5.38
N GLU A 45 31.78 -4.38 -5.28
CA GLU A 45 31.94 -3.31 -6.28
C GLU A 45 33.30 -2.59 -6.22
N GLY A 46 34.23 -3.06 -5.40
CA GLY A 46 35.59 -2.51 -5.29
C GLY A 46 35.71 -1.33 -4.33
N MET A 47 34.70 -1.07 -3.48
CA MET A 47 34.74 -0.01 -2.48
C MET A 47 35.25 -0.55 -1.13
N PRO A 48 36.44 -0.13 -0.64
CA PRO A 48 36.96 -0.58 0.64
C PRO A 48 36.21 0.08 1.81
N VAL A 49 35.05 -0.47 2.15
CA VAL A 49 34.15 -0.01 3.21
C VAL A 49 33.84 -1.12 4.22
N ILE A 50 33.51 -0.73 5.44
CA ILE A 50 33.00 -1.62 6.48
C ILE A 50 31.59 -1.19 6.89
N SER A 51 30.81 -2.10 7.47
CA SER A 51 29.43 -1.85 7.91
C SER A 51 29.27 -0.58 8.75
N ARG A 52 30.22 -0.34 9.66
CA ARG A 52 30.23 0.89 10.47
C ARG A 52 30.34 2.15 9.61
N SER A 53 31.30 2.20 8.68
CA SER A 53 31.51 3.38 7.82
C SER A 53 30.35 3.64 6.87
N VAL A 54 29.67 2.58 6.43
CA VAL A 54 28.46 2.65 5.58
C VAL A 54 27.31 3.29 6.36
N ARG A 55 27.04 2.80 7.58
CA ARG A 55 26.01 3.38 8.46
C ARG A 55 26.31 4.81 8.85
N ASP A 56 27.55 5.11 9.24
CA ASP A 56 27.97 6.45 9.62
C ASP A 56 27.82 7.42 8.44
N ARG A 57 28.15 6.99 7.22
CA ARG A 57 27.95 7.80 6.01
C ARG A 57 26.47 8.08 5.75
N PHE A 58 25.61 7.07 5.80
CA PHE A 58 24.16 7.26 5.66
C PHE A 58 23.63 8.27 6.68
N ASN A 59 24.00 8.15 7.95
CA ASN A 59 23.57 9.07 9.00
C ASN A 59 23.98 10.53 8.73
N ILE A 60 25.17 10.74 8.15
CA ILE A 60 25.64 12.07 7.73
C ILE A 60 24.76 12.60 6.58
N LEU A 61 24.46 11.78 5.57
CA LEU A 61 23.61 12.16 4.44
C LEU A 61 22.19 12.51 4.90
N ALA A 62 21.57 11.65 5.71
CA ALA A 62 20.25 11.88 6.31
C ALA A 62 20.22 13.18 7.14
N LYS A 63 21.26 13.45 7.93
CA LYS A 63 21.35 14.70 8.71
C LYS A 63 21.48 15.92 7.80
N LYS A 64 22.30 15.84 6.75
CA LYS A 64 22.45 16.94 5.77
C LYS A 64 21.13 17.22 5.06
N TRP A 65 20.42 16.18 4.63
CA TRP A 65 19.11 16.30 4.00
C TRP A 65 18.09 17.01 4.89
N ARG A 66 17.93 16.55 6.14
CA ARG A 66 17.01 17.18 7.11
C ARG A 66 17.33 18.65 7.37
N VAL A 67 18.62 19.02 7.38
CA VAL A 67 19.04 20.43 7.50
C VAL A 67 18.70 21.22 6.24
N LYS A 68 18.94 20.65 5.05
CA LYS A 68 18.61 21.27 3.76
C LYS A 68 17.11 21.56 3.65
N VAL A 69 16.27 20.55 3.86
CA VAL A 69 14.80 20.67 3.81
C VAL A 69 14.30 21.77 4.75
N ARG A 70 14.77 21.75 6.01
CA ARG A 70 14.39 22.78 7.01
C ARG A 70 14.82 24.19 6.60
N GLN A 71 15.95 24.34 5.92
CA GLN A 71 16.41 25.63 5.44
C GLN A 71 15.55 26.10 4.26
N GLU A 72 15.21 25.21 3.33
CA GLU A 72 14.39 25.51 2.15
C GLU A 72 12.95 25.86 2.52
N GLU A 73 12.36 25.17 3.49
CA GLU A 73 11.06 25.53 4.08
C GLU A 73 11.08 26.93 4.69
N ARG A 74 12.20 27.30 5.35
CA ARG A 74 12.35 28.60 6.02
C ARG A 74 12.59 29.75 5.04
N GLU A 75 13.30 29.51 3.94
CA GLU A 75 13.73 30.54 2.99
C GLU A 75 12.79 30.72 1.79
N SER A 76 12.22 29.63 1.27
CA SER A 76 11.54 29.63 -0.03
C SER A 76 10.08 29.16 0.03
N GLY A 77 9.57 28.79 1.21
CA GLY A 77 8.19 28.32 1.37
C GLY A 77 7.89 26.97 0.69
N GLY A 78 8.90 26.14 0.42
CA GLY A 78 8.71 24.79 -0.13
C GLY A 78 8.40 24.73 -1.63
N GLY A 79 9.05 25.57 -2.44
CA GLY A 79 8.96 25.47 -3.91
C GLY A 79 9.79 24.31 -4.47
N ASP A 80 9.27 23.67 -5.51
CA ASP A 80 9.87 22.55 -6.25
C ASP A 80 11.27 22.94 -6.79
N LYS A 81 12.31 22.33 -6.23
CA LYS A 81 13.70 22.49 -6.69
C LYS A 81 14.16 21.17 -7.31
N GLU A 82 15.00 21.28 -8.33
CA GLU A 82 15.70 20.14 -8.91
C GLU A 82 16.57 19.45 -7.84
N MET A 83 16.11 18.28 -7.38
CA MET A 83 16.85 17.41 -6.46
C MET A 83 17.82 16.51 -7.22
N SER A 84 19.05 16.39 -6.72
CA SER A 84 20.01 15.37 -7.19
C SER A 84 19.44 13.96 -6.94
N GLU A 85 19.90 12.97 -7.71
CA GLU A 85 19.51 11.56 -7.49
C GLU A 85 19.83 11.10 -6.06
N ALA A 86 21.00 11.50 -5.53
CA ALA A 86 21.38 11.19 -4.17
C ALA A 86 20.42 11.81 -3.15
N GLU A 87 19.86 12.98 -3.45
CA GLU A 87 18.93 13.68 -2.57
C GLU A 87 17.57 13.00 -2.55
N LYS A 88 17.03 12.64 -3.71
CA LYS A 88 15.78 11.87 -3.84
C LYS A 88 15.87 10.53 -3.09
N LEU A 89 16.98 9.83 -3.25
CA LEU A 89 17.20 8.55 -2.56
C LEU A 89 17.34 8.73 -1.03
N VAL A 90 17.99 9.80 -0.56
CA VAL A 90 18.07 10.08 0.88
C VAL A 90 16.71 10.46 1.44
N GLU A 91 15.92 11.25 0.72
CA GLU A 91 14.56 11.62 1.11
C GLU A 91 13.69 10.38 1.34
N GLU A 92 13.56 9.53 0.32
CA GLU A 92 12.78 8.30 0.39
C GLU A 92 13.24 7.40 1.55
N LEU A 93 14.56 7.20 1.70
CA LEU A 93 15.10 6.37 2.78
C LEU A 93 14.89 6.96 4.17
N VAL A 94 14.93 8.28 4.32
CA VAL A 94 14.65 8.97 5.60
C VAL A 94 13.16 8.85 5.95
N GLU A 95 12.28 8.97 4.97
CA GLU A 95 10.83 8.77 5.16
C GLU A 95 10.52 7.33 5.57
N LEU A 96 11.10 6.35 4.86
CA LEU A 96 10.96 4.93 5.20
C LEU A 96 11.53 4.60 6.59
N GLU A 97 12.65 5.22 6.98
CA GLU A 97 13.19 5.10 8.34
C GLU A 97 12.16 5.55 9.37
N MET A 98 11.58 6.74 9.19
CA MET A 98 10.58 7.31 10.10
C MET A 98 9.27 6.52 10.15
N GLU A 99 8.74 6.08 9.00
CA GLU A 99 7.52 5.28 8.94
C GLU A 99 7.71 3.91 9.59
N SER A 100 8.87 3.29 9.37
CA SER A 100 9.22 2.01 9.99
C SER A 100 9.27 2.09 11.53
N GLU A 101 9.63 3.26 12.07
CA GLU A 101 9.69 3.52 13.51
C GLU A 101 8.29 3.80 14.08
N LYS A 102 7.53 4.71 13.47
CA LYS A 102 6.15 5.05 13.88
C LYS A 102 5.20 3.85 13.90
N THR A 103 5.20 3.06 12.83
CA THR A 103 4.31 1.89 12.69
C THR A 103 4.61 0.83 13.76
N LYS A 104 5.87 0.76 14.22
CA LYS A 104 6.31 -0.23 15.21
C LYS A 104 6.12 0.26 16.65
N GLU A 105 6.25 1.56 16.92
CA GLU A 105 5.86 2.17 18.21
C GLU A 105 4.39 1.89 18.54
N GLN A 106 3.50 2.10 17.57
CA GLN A 106 2.07 1.79 17.71
C GLN A 106 1.82 0.30 18.00
N LYS A 107 2.60 -0.59 17.37
CA LYS A 107 2.48 -2.05 17.54
C LYS A 107 3.00 -2.53 18.89
N ASP A 108 4.07 -1.93 19.40
CA ASP A 108 4.63 -2.26 20.72
C ASP A 108 3.76 -1.71 21.84
N GLU A 109 3.17 -0.51 21.67
CA GLU A 109 2.21 0.05 22.61
C GLU A 109 0.93 -0.80 22.70
N ALA A 110 0.39 -1.23 21.56
CA ALA A 110 -0.74 -2.16 21.51
C ALA A 110 -0.42 -3.50 22.22
N LYS A 111 0.78 -4.06 22.04
CA LYS A 111 1.21 -5.28 22.74
C LYS A 111 1.32 -5.07 24.25
N LYS A 112 1.87 -3.93 24.68
CA LYS A 112 2.05 -3.60 26.10
C LYS A 112 0.71 -3.39 26.81
N LEU A 113 -0.27 -2.79 26.12
CA LEU A 113 -1.65 -2.68 26.60
C LEU A 113 -2.29 -4.05 26.79
N VAL A 114 -2.24 -4.92 25.78
CA VAL A 114 -2.78 -6.29 25.86
C VAL A 114 -2.10 -7.11 26.96
N GLU A 115 -0.79 -6.98 27.14
CA GLU A 115 -0.07 -7.68 28.20
C GLU A 115 -0.38 -7.13 29.59
N GLY A 116 -0.58 -5.82 29.71
CA GLY A 116 -1.08 -5.16 30.92
C GLY A 116 -2.48 -5.62 31.31
N GLU A 117 -3.40 -5.74 30.35
CA GLU A 117 -4.74 -6.27 30.56
C GLU A 117 -4.72 -7.74 30.97
N LYS A 118 -3.89 -8.57 30.32
CA LYS A 118 -3.71 -9.97 30.71
C LYS A 118 -3.19 -10.10 32.14
N LYS A 119 -2.20 -9.29 32.55
CA LYS A 119 -1.70 -9.28 33.93
C LYS A 119 -2.79 -8.85 34.93
N LYS A 120 -3.55 -7.79 34.62
CA LYS A 120 -4.69 -7.36 35.46
C LYS A 120 -5.76 -8.44 35.57
N ALA A 121 -6.08 -9.14 34.48
CA ALA A 121 -7.05 -10.23 34.50
C ALA A 121 -6.58 -11.44 35.34
N ILE A 122 -5.29 -11.77 35.27
CA ILE A 122 -4.68 -12.82 36.09
C ILE A 122 -4.70 -12.41 37.57
N GLU A 123 -4.31 -11.17 37.90
CA GLU A 123 -4.32 -10.67 39.28
C GLU A 123 -5.76 -10.64 39.86
N MET A 124 -6.76 -10.25 39.06
CA MET A 124 -8.17 -10.31 39.49
C MET A 124 -8.64 -11.74 39.75
N ARG A 125 -8.21 -12.70 38.92
CA ARG A 125 -8.51 -14.13 39.11
C ARG A 125 -7.86 -14.68 40.37
N GLU A 126 -6.59 -14.37 40.62
CA GLU A 126 -5.88 -14.77 41.84
C GLU A 126 -6.51 -14.17 43.09
N ARG A 127 -6.78 -12.86 43.09
CA ARG A 127 -7.45 -12.17 44.21
C ARG A 127 -8.84 -12.75 44.51
N ALA A 128 -9.57 -13.18 43.48
CA ALA A 128 -10.85 -13.87 43.64
C ALA A 128 -10.70 -15.27 44.24
N MET A 129 -9.71 -16.05 43.78
CA MET A 129 -9.42 -17.39 44.32
C MET A 129 -8.89 -17.33 45.76
N GLU A 130 -8.06 -16.35 46.10
CA GLU A 130 -7.62 -16.11 47.47
C GLU A 130 -8.80 -15.76 48.38
N ARG A 131 -9.69 -14.84 47.95
CA ARG A 131 -10.91 -14.54 48.70
C ARG A 131 -11.77 -15.78 48.90
N PHE A 132 -11.98 -16.58 47.87
CA PHE A 132 -12.74 -17.83 47.98
C PHE A 132 -12.10 -18.81 48.98
N SER A 133 -10.76 -18.93 48.96
CA SER A 133 -10.02 -19.76 49.91
C SER A 133 -10.15 -19.26 51.36
N GLN A 134 -10.18 -17.94 51.59
CA GLN A 134 -10.39 -17.35 52.92
C GLN A 134 -11.83 -17.55 53.40
N THR A 135 -12.84 -17.41 52.53
CA THR A 135 -14.24 -17.68 52.90
C THR A 135 -14.45 -19.17 53.22
N LYS A 136 -13.74 -20.07 52.53
CA LYS A 136 -13.76 -21.51 52.80
C LYS A 136 -13.08 -21.84 54.13
N LYS A 137 -11.89 -21.29 54.41
CA LYS A 137 -11.20 -21.43 55.71
C LYS A 137 -12.04 -20.93 56.88
N ARG A 138 -12.68 -19.76 56.72
CA ARG A 138 -13.58 -19.21 57.75
C ARG A 138 -14.81 -20.09 57.98
N ARG A 139 -15.32 -20.75 56.95
CA ARG A 139 -16.45 -21.70 57.06
C ARG A 139 -16.05 -22.99 57.76
N GLU A 140 -14.87 -23.54 57.46
CA GLU A 140 -14.33 -24.75 58.10
C GLU A 140 -13.93 -24.52 59.57
N GLU A 141 -13.46 -23.33 59.93
CA GLU A 141 -13.21 -22.95 61.33
C GLU A 141 -14.51 -22.79 62.14
N THR A 142 -15.59 -22.27 61.52
CA THR A 142 -16.91 -22.17 62.18
C THR A 142 -17.70 -23.49 62.26
N GLU A 143 -17.32 -24.52 61.50
CA GLU A 143 -17.96 -25.85 61.59
C GLU A 143 -17.28 -26.77 62.62
N LYS A 144 -16.11 -26.38 63.16
CA LYS A 144 -15.39 -27.16 64.19
C LYS A 144 -15.57 -26.64 65.62
N ASP A 145 -16.10 -25.44 65.82
CA ASP A 145 -16.28 -24.84 67.14
C ASP A 145 -17.75 -24.48 67.39
N GLU A 146 -18.40 -25.39 68.11
CA GLU A 146 -19.57 -25.23 68.97
C GLU A 146 -20.94 -24.78 68.40
N GLY A 147 -21.96 -25.47 68.91
CA GLY A 147 -23.35 -25.23 68.61
C GLY A 147 -23.90 -23.89 69.14
N LYS A 148 -25.06 -23.55 68.57
CA LYS A 148 -26.12 -22.73 69.18
C LYS A 148 -25.71 -21.30 69.59
N LYS A 149 -26.05 -20.32 68.73
CA LYS A 149 -26.66 -19.03 69.16
C LYS A 149 -27.19 -18.24 67.96
N GLU A 150 -28.51 -18.22 67.85
CA GLU A 150 -29.26 -17.28 67.02
C GLU A 150 -29.03 -15.85 67.55
N LYS A 151 -28.24 -15.05 66.83
CA LYS A 151 -28.03 -13.62 67.14
C LYS A 151 -28.81 -12.75 66.17
N LYS A 152 -29.96 -12.28 66.67
CA LYS A 152 -30.79 -11.13 66.25
C LYS A 152 -30.16 -10.24 65.16
N ARG A 153 -30.65 -10.38 63.93
CA ARG A 153 -30.26 -9.60 62.74
C ARG A 153 -30.70 -8.14 62.90
N ARG A 154 -29.77 -7.23 63.23
CA ARG A 154 -29.97 -5.78 63.09
C ARG A 154 -29.82 -5.41 61.60
N ARG A 155 -30.81 -4.66 61.10
CA ARG A 155 -31.00 -4.09 59.74
C ARG A 155 -29.87 -4.34 58.73
N SER A 156 -30.13 -5.27 57.81
CA SER A 156 -29.36 -5.52 56.59
C SER A 156 -30.32 -5.44 55.40
N GLY A 157 -30.88 -4.24 55.18
CA GLY A 157 -31.68 -3.90 54.00
C GLY A 157 -30.84 -3.07 53.05
N GLU A 158 -30.40 -1.92 53.52
CA GLU A 158 -29.59 -0.93 52.79
C GLU A 158 -28.29 -1.47 52.20
N ALA A 159 -27.55 -2.33 52.93
CA ALA A 159 -26.33 -2.96 52.40
C ALA A 159 -26.62 -4.02 51.32
N ILE A 160 -27.78 -4.68 51.36
CA ILE A 160 -28.20 -5.65 50.34
C ILE A 160 -28.71 -4.90 49.10
N GLU A 161 -29.41 -3.80 49.31
CA GLU A 161 -29.89 -2.89 48.27
C GLU A 161 -28.72 -2.28 47.50
N TRP A 162 -27.71 -1.76 48.21
CA TRP A 162 -26.48 -1.25 47.60
C TRP A 162 -25.71 -2.30 46.80
N LEU A 163 -25.67 -3.55 47.26
CA LEU A 163 -25.04 -4.65 46.51
C LEU A 163 -25.84 -5.06 45.26
N ARG A 164 -27.17 -4.98 45.33
CA ARG A 164 -28.06 -5.26 44.20
C ARG A 164 -27.95 -4.16 43.14
N GLU A 165 -28.05 -2.90 43.56
CA GLU A 165 -27.89 -1.71 42.74
C GLU A 165 -26.51 -1.70 42.06
N LYS A 166 -25.44 -2.00 42.80
CA LYS A 166 -24.10 -2.10 42.22
C LYS A 166 -23.96 -3.25 41.20
N GLY A 167 -24.65 -4.36 41.41
CA GLY A 167 -24.66 -5.49 40.47
C GLY A 167 -25.54 -5.27 39.24
N GLU A 168 -26.59 -4.46 39.36
CA GLU A 168 -27.41 -4.00 38.23
C GLU A 168 -26.66 -2.97 37.41
N ASN A 169 -26.05 -1.97 38.05
CA ASN A 169 -25.27 -0.93 37.37
C ASN A 169 -24.03 -1.52 36.64
N MET A 170 -23.41 -2.58 37.20
CA MET A 170 -22.31 -3.29 36.53
C MET A 170 -22.78 -4.13 35.34
N ARG A 171 -24.01 -4.65 35.37
CA ARG A 171 -24.60 -5.37 34.22
C ARG A 171 -25.02 -4.40 33.13
N GLU A 172 -25.63 -3.29 33.50
CA GLU A 172 -26.04 -2.23 32.59
C GLU A 172 -24.84 -1.60 31.87
N MET A 173 -23.76 -1.28 32.59
CA MET A 173 -22.52 -0.78 31.99
C MET A 173 -21.92 -1.78 30.98
N LYS A 174 -21.96 -3.07 31.30
CA LYS A 174 -21.45 -4.13 30.41
C LYS A 174 -22.33 -4.32 29.17
N GLU A 175 -23.63 -4.11 29.31
CA GLU A 175 -24.59 -4.20 28.21
C GLU A 175 -24.47 -2.99 27.28
N GLN A 176 -24.27 -1.79 27.84
CA GLN A 176 -23.96 -0.57 27.09
C GLN A 176 -22.63 -0.69 26.32
N GLU A 177 -21.57 -1.19 26.96
CA GLU A 177 -20.27 -1.42 26.29
C GLU A 177 -20.39 -2.42 25.14
N LEU A 178 -21.20 -3.48 25.32
CA LEU A 178 -21.45 -4.46 24.27
C LEU A 178 -22.25 -3.87 23.10
N GLN A 179 -23.20 -2.99 23.40
CA GLN A 179 -24.03 -2.29 22.42
C GLN A 179 -23.19 -1.29 21.60
N GLU A 180 -22.40 -0.44 22.25
CA GLU A 180 -21.48 0.50 21.60
C GLU A 180 -20.49 -0.24 20.67
N ARG A 181 -19.93 -1.35 21.13
CA ARG A 181 -19.04 -2.19 20.32
C ARG A 181 -19.75 -2.83 19.11
N ARG A 182 -21.06 -3.07 19.21
CA ARG A 182 -21.87 -3.61 18.11
C ARG A 182 -22.17 -2.52 17.09
N GLU A 183 -22.52 -1.32 17.56
CA GLU A 183 -22.77 -0.13 16.73
C GLU A 183 -21.50 0.34 16.02
N GLU A 184 -20.33 0.34 16.69
CA GLU A 184 -19.05 0.68 16.07
C GLU A 184 -18.68 -0.29 14.94
N ARG A 185 -18.92 -1.59 15.14
CA ARG A 185 -18.74 -2.60 14.09
C ARG A 185 -19.71 -2.43 12.92
N GLU A 186 -20.94 -2.02 13.20
CA GLU A 186 -21.95 -1.79 12.17
C GLU A 186 -21.65 -0.51 11.37
N ALA A 187 -21.23 0.56 12.05
CA ALA A 187 -20.76 1.79 11.42
C ALA A 187 -19.52 1.54 10.55
N GLN A 188 -18.56 0.75 11.02
CA GLN A 188 -17.37 0.39 10.25
C GLN A 188 -17.72 -0.45 9.01
N ARG A 189 -18.69 -1.37 9.12
CA ARG A 189 -19.22 -2.12 7.97
C ARG A 189 -19.92 -1.21 6.97
N ALA A 190 -20.79 -0.32 7.44
CA ALA A 190 -21.49 0.64 6.59
C ALA A 190 -20.51 1.57 5.85
N GLN A 191 -19.47 2.04 6.52
CA GLN A 191 -18.43 2.87 5.91
C GLN A 191 -17.62 2.09 4.85
N THR A 192 -17.29 0.82 5.15
CA THR A 192 -16.60 -0.06 4.19
C THR A 192 -17.46 -0.36 2.97
N GLU A 193 -18.76 -0.59 3.17
CA GLU A 193 -19.73 -0.85 2.11
C GLU A 193 -19.95 0.38 1.23
N GLN A 194 -20.07 1.58 1.84
CA GLN A 194 -20.11 2.85 1.10
C GLN A 194 -18.85 3.06 0.26
N PHE A 195 -17.68 2.78 0.81
CA PHE A 195 -16.41 2.88 0.07
C PHE A 195 -16.34 1.90 -1.09
N MET A 196 -16.75 0.63 -0.89
CA MET A 196 -16.81 -0.35 -1.97
C MET A 196 -17.81 0.03 -3.06
N ALA A 197 -19.00 0.54 -2.69
CA ALA A 197 -19.99 1.01 -3.65
C ALA A 197 -19.45 2.19 -4.47
N GLN A 198 -18.75 3.13 -3.85
CA GLN A 198 -18.11 4.26 -4.55
C GLN A 198 -17.01 3.78 -5.50
N MET A 199 -16.19 2.82 -5.08
CA MET A 199 -15.17 2.20 -5.95
C MET A 199 -15.79 1.46 -7.13
N GLN A 200 -16.87 0.72 -6.91
CA GLN A 200 -17.61 0.03 -7.99
C GLN A 200 -18.17 1.04 -9.00
N ALA A 201 -18.82 2.11 -8.52
CA ALA A 201 -19.34 3.16 -9.40
C ALA A 201 -18.22 3.82 -10.22
N GLN A 202 -17.08 4.14 -9.61
CA GLN A 202 -15.92 4.70 -10.32
C GLN A 202 -15.37 3.72 -11.37
N ASN A 203 -15.29 2.43 -11.04
CA ASN A 203 -14.81 1.38 -11.94
C ASN A 203 -15.77 1.15 -13.12
N GLU A 204 -17.08 1.21 -12.89
CA GLU A 204 -18.10 1.18 -13.95
C GLU A 204 -17.98 2.39 -14.87
N GLN A 205 -17.79 3.58 -14.32
CA GLN A 205 -17.58 4.80 -15.09
C GLN A 205 -16.31 4.72 -15.96
N MET A 206 -15.23 4.17 -15.42
CA MET A 206 -13.99 3.91 -16.16
C MET A 206 -14.19 2.88 -17.27
N LYS A 207 -14.93 1.79 -17.02
CA LYS A 207 -15.29 0.80 -18.04
C LYS A 207 -16.11 1.41 -19.18
N LEU A 208 -17.09 2.25 -18.84
CA LEU A 208 -17.90 2.99 -19.82
C LEU A 208 -17.01 3.90 -20.68
N PHE A 209 -16.11 4.64 -20.06
CA PHE A 209 -15.16 5.49 -20.77
C PHE A 209 -14.24 4.68 -21.70
N GLN A 210 -13.70 3.55 -21.22
CA GLN A 210 -12.87 2.65 -22.03
C GLN A 210 -13.65 2.09 -23.22
N GLN A 211 -14.90 1.67 -23.01
CA GLN A 211 -15.76 1.16 -24.08
C GLN A 211 -16.05 2.24 -25.13
N GLN A 212 -16.32 3.48 -24.70
CA GLN A 212 -16.53 4.61 -25.60
C GLN A 212 -15.27 4.90 -26.44
N LEU A 213 -14.08 4.84 -25.83
CA LEU A 213 -12.81 5.04 -26.52
C LEU A 213 -12.56 3.95 -27.58
N LEU A 214 -12.85 2.69 -27.24
CA LEU A 214 -12.75 1.55 -28.16
C LEU A 214 -13.72 1.70 -29.35
N GLN A 215 -14.95 2.15 -29.09
CA GLN A 215 -15.93 2.38 -30.14
C GLN A 215 -15.52 3.51 -31.08
N GLN A 216 -14.98 4.61 -30.54
CA GLN A 216 -14.45 5.71 -31.36
C GLN A 216 -13.27 5.25 -32.24
N MET A 217 -12.36 4.44 -31.68
CA MET A 217 -11.21 3.93 -32.42
C MET A 217 -11.64 2.97 -33.53
N GLN A 218 -12.65 2.12 -33.28
CA GLN A 218 -13.24 1.25 -34.29
C GLN A 218 -13.90 2.05 -35.44
N GLN A 219 -14.61 3.13 -35.13
CA GLN A 219 -15.17 4.02 -36.15
C GLN A 219 -14.08 4.68 -37.02
N GLN A 220 -13.00 5.19 -36.40
CA GLN A 220 -11.87 5.74 -37.16
C GLN A 220 -11.21 4.69 -38.07
N GLN A 221 -11.04 3.47 -37.58
CA GLN A 221 -10.47 2.39 -38.38
C GLN A 221 -11.37 2.01 -39.56
N GLN A 222 -12.68 1.95 -39.36
CA GLN A 222 -13.64 1.71 -40.45
C GLN A 222 -13.58 2.81 -41.50
N GLN A 223 -13.60 4.09 -41.10
CA GLN A 223 -13.47 5.22 -42.03
C GLN A 223 -12.15 5.17 -42.82
N HIS A 224 -11.04 4.83 -42.15
CA HIS A 224 -9.74 4.71 -42.82
C HIS A 224 -9.71 3.53 -43.81
N SER A 225 -10.32 2.40 -43.44
CA SER A 225 -10.45 1.24 -44.32
C SER A 225 -11.34 1.52 -45.54
N GLU A 226 -12.47 2.19 -45.36
CA GLU A 226 -13.34 2.61 -46.46
C GLU A 226 -12.63 3.55 -47.42
N GLN A 227 -11.87 4.52 -46.89
CA GLN A 227 -11.10 5.46 -47.70
C GLN A 227 -9.99 4.74 -48.50
N GLN A 228 -9.31 3.75 -47.90
CA GLN A 228 -8.35 2.89 -48.61
C GLN A 228 -9.02 2.06 -49.70
N GLN A 229 -10.19 1.46 -49.44
CA GLN A 229 -10.91 0.68 -50.45
C GLN A 229 -11.39 1.56 -51.61
N GLN A 230 -11.88 2.77 -51.33
CA GLN A 230 -12.23 3.74 -52.36
C GLN A 230 -11.01 4.14 -53.20
N PHE A 231 -9.86 4.38 -52.56
CA PHE A 231 -8.61 4.68 -53.26
C PHE A 231 -8.13 3.50 -54.11
N ALA A 232 -8.19 2.27 -53.59
CA ALA A 232 -7.82 1.06 -54.32
C ALA A 232 -8.74 0.82 -55.52
N MET A 233 -10.06 1.00 -55.37
CA MET A 233 -11.01 0.95 -56.49
C MET A 233 -10.71 2.03 -57.54
N MET A 234 -10.41 3.26 -57.12
CA MET A 234 -10.04 4.34 -58.03
C MET A 234 -8.75 4.03 -58.79
N GLN A 235 -7.73 3.52 -58.11
CA GLN A 235 -6.47 3.11 -58.73
C GLN A 235 -6.69 1.97 -59.73
N HIS A 236 -7.52 0.99 -59.38
CA HIS A 236 -7.90 -0.11 -60.27
C HIS A 236 -8.62 0.39 -61.52
N GLN A 237 -9.60 1.28 -61.37
CA GLN A 237 -10.32 1.87 -62.49
C GLN A 237 -9.38 2.68 -63.40
N MET A 238 -8.45 3.45 -62.82
CA MET A 238 -7.44 4.20 -63.58
C MET A 238 -6.54 3.25 -64.39
N MET A 239 -6.13 2.12 -63.79
CA MET A 239 -5.34 1.09 -64.46
C MET A 239 -6.12 0.44 -65.61
N GLN A 240 -7.42 0.16 -65.45
CA GLN A 240 -8.27 -0.37 -66.52
C GLN A 240 -8.42 0.60 -67.70
N VAL A 241 -8.53 1.91 -67.42
CA VAL A 241 -8.60 2.93 -68.49
C VAL A 241 -7.27 3.02 -69.25
N LEU A 242 -6.14 2.97 -68.55
CA LEU A 242 -4.80 2.97 -69.15
C LEU A 242 -4.57 1.73 -70.02
N THR A 243 -4.98 0.54 -69.57
CA THR A 243 -4.89 -0.69 -70.36
C THR A 243 -5.82 -0.65 -71.57
N HIS A 244 -7.04 -0.11 -71.43
CA HIS A 244 -7.94 0.09 -72.57
C HIS A 244 -7.35 1.06 -73.61
N GLN A 245 -6.78 2.19 -73.16
CA GLN A 245 -6.14 3.15 -74.07
C GLN A 245 -4.91 2.56 -74.77
N THR A 246 -4.05 1.82 -74.06
CA THR A 246 -2.90 1.16 -74.66
C THR A 246 -3.33 0.05 -75.63
N HIS A 247 -4.36 -0.73 -75.31
CA HIS A 247 -4.93 -1.70 -76.25
C HIS A 247 -5.53 -1.03 -77.48
N ALA A 248 -6.28 0.07 -77.33
CA ALA A 248 -6.83 0.82 -78.45
C ALA A 248 -5.73 1.40 -79.36
N PHE A 249 -4.68 1.96 -78.76
CA PHE A 249 -3.51 2.47 -79.49
C PHE A 249 -2.77 1.35 -80.24
N GLN A 250 -2.55 0.19 -79.61
CA GLN A 250 -1.96 -0.97 -80.29
C GLN A 250 -2.84 -1.49 -81.42
N GLN A 251 -4.17 -1.47 -81.29
CA GLN A 251 -5.07 -1.86 -82.37
C GLN A 251 -5.04 -0.86 -83.53
N GLN A 252 -4.96 0.44 -83.25
CA GLN A 252 -4.78 1.46 -84.29
C GLN A 252 -3.42 1.30 -85.00
N LEU A 253 -2.33 1.04 -84.27
CA LEU A 253 -1.03 0.76 -84.85
C LEU A 253 -1.04 -0.50 -85.73
N LYS A 254 -1.67 -1.60 -85.30
CA LYS A 254 -1.83 -2.81 -86.12
C LYS A 254 -2.66 -2.55 -87.37
N ARG A 255 -3.69 -1.69 -87.28
CA ARG A 255 -4.53 -1.32 -88.42
C ARG A 255 -3.79 -0.45 -89.43
N VAL A 256 -2.88 0.42 -88.99
CA VAL A 256 -2.05 1.26 -89.86
C VAL A 256 -0.89 0.47 -90.47
N LEU A 257 -0.25 -0.42 -89.70
CA LEU A 257 0.88 -1.25 -90.16
C LEU A 257 0.44 -2.49 -90.96
N GLY A 258 -0.79 -2.97 -90.79
CA GLY A 258 -1.34 -4.12 -91.51
C GLY A 258 -1.91 -3.82 -92.90
N PHE A 259 -1.90 -2.56 -93.36
CA PHE A 259 -2.43 -2.15 -94.67
C PHE A 259 -1.38 -2.08 -95.79
N GLY A 260 -0.17 -2.58 -95.55
CA GLY A 260 0.93 -2.46 -96.51
C GLY A 260 1.64 -3.77 -96.79
N PHE A 261 0.97 -4.83 -97.25
CA PHE A 261 1.58 -5.93 -98.00
C PHE A 261 0.47 -6.77 -98.67
N ASP A 262 -0.15 -6.22 -99.72
CA ASP A 262 -0.79 -7.01 -100.78
C ASP A 262 -0.43 -6.34 -102.11
N THR A 263 0.86 -6.43 -102.46
CA THR A 263 1.33 -6.18 -103.82
C THR A 263 1.39 -7.50 -104.56
N HIS A 264 0.50 -7.64 -105.53
CA HIS A 264 0.65 -8.38 -106.79
C HIS A 264 1.88 -9.27 -106.94
N GLN A 265 1.67 -10.56 -107.21
CA GLN A 265 2.42 -11.21 -108.29
C GLN A 265 1.55 -12.24 -109.02
N HIS A 266 1.76 -12.22 -110.34
CA HIS A 266 1.12 -12.97 -111.42
C HIS A 266 1.15 -14.49 -111.26
#